data_AF-A0A1U8NYW8-F1
#
_entry.id   AF-A0A1U8NYW8-F1
#
_cell.length_a   1.000
_cell.length_b   1.000
_cell.length_c   1.000
_cell.angle_alpha   90.00
_cell.angle_beta   90.00
_cell.angle_gamma   90.00
#
_symmetry.space_group_name_H-M   'P 1'
#
loop_
_entity.id
_entity.type
_entity.pdbx_description
1 polymer ?
#
loop_
_entity_poly.entity_id
_entity_poly.type
_entity_poly.pdbx_seq_one_letter_code
_entity_poly.pdbx_strand_id
1 'polypeptide(L)'
;MSRISTWLITSSIQELITPQNSSSMASRVLVLASILIFSCFAETCYGAISFSSLQRTLVVTASHRQGLLKAGEDKITVRWGLNQSFPAGTDSSYKTIKVQLCYAPISQVDRAWRKTEDHLNKDKTCQFKIVKKPYINVNETLEWTIERDVPTATFFIRAYALDSDDHEVAYGQNTDAQKKTNLFEIQAITGRHVSLDIASVCFSAFSVVSLMGFFFMEKRKARKSQQ
;
A
#
# COMPACT_ATOMS: atom_id res chain seq x y z
N MET A 1 -27.21 56.72 -29.74
CA MET A 1 -26.94 57.38 -31.04
C MET A 1 -26.33 56.33 -31.96
N SER A 2 -27.09 55.93 -33.00
CA SER A 2 -26.78 55.14 -34.23
C SER A 2 -25.89 53.88 -34.14
N ARG A 3 -26.30 52.62 -34.39
CA ARG A 3 -26.95 51.92 -35.56
C ARG A 3 -26.20 51.95 -36.90
N ILE A 4 -26.24 50.79 -37.59
CA ILE A 4 -26.05 50.44 -39.04
C ILE A 4 -24.79 49.55 -39.25
N SER A 5 -24.75 48.40 -39.95
CA SER A 5 -25.66 47.47 -40.67
C SER A 5 -24.79 46.27 -41.10
N THR A 6 -25.09 44.98 -40.83
CA THR A 6 -25.92 44.03 -41.62
C THR A 6 -25.89 44.20 -43.14
N TRP A 7 -25.37 43.22 -43.90
CA TRP A 7 -26.03 42.53 -45.03
C TRP A 7 -25.05 41.57 -45.74
N LEU A 8 -25.52 40.32 -45.93
CA LEU A 8 -25.37 39.42 -47.09
C LEU A 8 -23.97 39.14 -47.62
N ILE A 9 -23.58 37.86 -47.69
CA ILE A 9 -23.85 37.02 -48.88
C ILE A 9 -24.05 35.56 -48.43
N THR A 10 -25.30 35.12 -48.42
CA THR A 10 -25.72 33.74 -48.64
C THR A 10 -25.82 33.49 -50.15
N SER A 11 -25.24 32.39 -50.64
CA SER A 11 -25.44 31.74 -51.97
C SER A 11 -24.09 31.09 -52.34
N SER A 12 -23.94 29.84 -52.74
CA SER A 12 -24.88 28.79 -53.12
C SER A 12 -24.22 27.43 -52.88
N ILE A 13 -25.03 26.48 -52.45
CA ILE A 13 -24.80 25.05 -52.61
C ILE A 13 -24.95 24.73 -54.12
N GLN A 14 -24.14 23.78 -54.60
CA GLN A 14 -24.47 22.74 -55.60
C GLN A 14 -23.53 22.63 -56.82
N GLU A 15 -23.11 21.38 -57.06
CA GLU A 15 -22.36 20.80 -58.19
C GLU A 15 -20.84 21.11 -58.24
N LEU A 16 -19.90 20.17 -58.34
CA LEU A 16 -19.93 18.91 -59.10
C LEU A 16 -19.22 17.75 -58.36
N ILE A 17 -19.81 16.58 -58.56
CA ILE A 17 -19.44 15.26 -58.07
C ILE A 17 -18.51 14.54 -59.06
N THR A 18 -17.68 13.64 -58.50
CA THR A 18 -16.93 12.49 -59.08
C THR A 18 -15.56 12.70 -59.75
N PRO A 19 -14.65 11.68 -59.77
CA PRO A 19 -14.54 10.49 -58.90
C PRO A 19 -13.09 10.17 -58.41
N GLN A 20 -13.00 9.24 -57.43
CA GLN A 20 -11.92 8.27 -57.23
C GLN A 20 -10.49 8.76 -56.89
N ASN A 21 -10.15 8.69 -55.59
CA ASN A 21 -8.99 7.87 -55.20
C ASN A 21 -9.27 7.18 -53.84
N SER A 22 -9.58 5.87 -53.91
CA SER A 22 -10.00 5.02 -52.80
C SER A 22 -8.87 4.61 -51.84
N SER A 23 -7.95 5.51 -51.53
CA SER A 23 -6.82 5.27 -50.62
C SER A 23 -6.84 6.15 -49.35
N SER A 24 -7.70 7.19 -49.32
CA SER A 24 -7.65 8.24 -48.28
C SER A 24 -8.41 7.89 -46.98
N MET A 25 -9.51 7.13 -47.05
CA MET A 25 -10.34 6.83 -45.87
C MET A 25 -9.69 5.79 -44.95
N ALA A 26 -9.12 4.72 -45.51
CA ALA A 26 -8.40 3.71 -44.74
C ALA A 26 -7.15 4.30 -44.05
N SER A 27 -6.44 5.20 -44.73
CA SER A 27 -5.27 5.88 -44.18
C SER A 27 -5.62 6.83 -43.04
N ARG A 28 -6.73 7.58 -43.14
CA ARG A 28 -7.24 8.44 -42.06
C ARG A 28 -7.74 7.66 -40.84
N VAL A 29 -8.42 6.53 -41.07
CA VAL A 29 -8.89 5.63 -40.00
C VAL A 29 -7.70 4.96 -39.30
N LEU A 30 -6.67 4.52 -40.04
CA LEU A 30 -5.45 3.97 -39.46
C LEU A 30 -4.69 5.00 -38.64
N VAL A 31 -4.56 6.25 -39.11
CA VAL A 31 -3.90 7.34 -38.37
C VAL A 31 -4.67 7.68 -37.09
N LEU A 32 -6.00 7.80 -37.16
CA LEU A 32 -6.83 8.06 -35.97
C LEU A 32 -6.80 6.90 -34.98
N ALA A 33 -6.81 5.65 -35.45
CA ALA A 33 -6.67 4.47 -34.61
C ALA A 33 -5.29 4.40 -33.95
N SER A 34 -4.21 4.71 -34.69
CA SER A 34 -2.86 4.76 -34.14
C SER A 34 -2.69 5.86 -33.09
N ILE A 35 -3.30 7.04 -33.26
CA ILE A 35 -3.29 8.12 -32.26
C ILE A 35 -4.08 7.72 -31.01
N LEU A 36 -5.24 7.08 -31.16
CA LEU A 36 -6.01 6.54 -30.03
C LEU A 36 -5.21 5.49 -29.26
N ILE A 37 -4.56 4.56 -29.96
CA ILE A 37 -3.71 3.53 -29.33
C ILE A 37 -2.50 4.17 -28.63
N PHE A 38 -1.82 5.14 -29.25
CA PHE A 38 -0.69 5.85 -28.62
C PHE A 38 -1.13 6.70 -27.42
N SER A 39 -2.31 7.30 -27.46
CA SER A 39 -2.87 8.07 -26.33
C SER A 39 -3.20 7.17 -25.12
N CYS A 40 -3.51 5.90 -25.35
CA CYS A 40 -3.71 4.91 -24.29
C CYS A 40 -2.41 4.43 -23.62
N PHE A 41 -1.23 4.74 -24.18
CA PHE A 41 0.08 4.42 -23.58
C PHE A 41 0.79 5.65 -22.99
N ALA A 42 0.19 6.83 -23.05
CA ALA A 42 0.77 8.07 -22.51
C ALA A 42 0.62 8.20 -20.98
N GLU A 43 -0.19 7.35 -20.35
CA GLU A 43 -0.20 7.12 -18.91
C GLU A 43 0.83 6.01 -18.63
N THR A 44 2.00 6.18 -18.00
CA THR A 44 2.41 7.06 -16.92
C THR A 44 3.95 7.14 -16.91
N CYS A 45 4.54 8.25 -17.34
CA CYS A 45 5.93 8.58 -17.01
C CYS A 45 5.97 9.53 -15.80
N TYR A 46 5.25 9.20 -14.73
CA TYR A 46 5.54 9.82 -13.44
C TYR A 46 6.88 9.27 -12.99
N GLY A 47 7.88 10.16 -12.89
CA GLY A 47 9.23 9.80 -12.48
C GLY A 47 9.19 8.99 -11.19
N ALA A 48 9.71 7.77 -11.22
CA ALA A 48 9.71 6.90 -10.06
C ALA A 48 10.56 7.53 -8.95
N ILE A 49 9.94 7.89 -7.83
CA ILE A 49 10.62 8.49 -6.69
C ILE A 49 11.45 7.41 -5.99
N SER A 50 12.74 7.70 -5.80
CA SER A 50 13.65 6.85 -5.04
C SER A 50 13.76 7.32 -3.59
N PHE A 51 13.83 6.38 -2.65
CA PHE A 51 14.04 6.67 -1.24
C PHE A 51 15.37 7.37 -1.00
N SER A 52 16.42 6.98 -1.74
CA SER A 52 17.75 7.61 -1.73
C SER A 52 17.74 9.10 -2.09
N SER A 53 16.75 9.56 -2.87
CA SER A 53 16.62 10.97 -3.23
C SER A 53 15.95 11.83 -2.15
N LEU A 54 15.23 11.20 -1.21
CA LEU A 54 14.48 11.92 -0.19
C LEU A 54 15.42 12.48 0.88
N GLN A 55 15.12 13.69 1.35
CA GLN A 55 15.84 14.30 2.45
C GLN A 55 15.25 13.90 3.80
N ARG A 56 16.12 13.62 4.77
CA ARG A 56 15.73 13.32 6.15
C ARG A 56 15.55 14.61 6.96
N THR A 57 14.40 15.26 6.81
CA THR A 57 14.10 16.54 7.44
C THR A 57 13.19 16.42 8.67
N LEU A 58 12.40 15.34 8.76
CA LEU A 58 11.45 15.11 9.85
C LEU A 58 12.12 14.37 11.01
N VAL A 59 11.83 14.82 12.23
CA VAL A 59 12.13 14.10 13.46
C VAL A 59 10.93 13.24 13.80
N VAL A 60 11.14 11.95 14.03
CA VAL A 60 10.09 11.01 14.44
C VAL A 60 10.54 10.34 15.72
N THR A 61 9.68 10.31 16.73
CA THR A 61 9.90 9.59 17.98
C THR A 61 8.69 8.72 18.26
N ALA A 62 8.95 7.57 18.86
CA ALA A 62 7.93 6.61 19.26
C ALA A 62 8.14 6.24 20.72
N SER A 63 7.08 6.28 21.50
CA SER A 63 7.03 5.89 22.90
C SER A 63 5.98 4.81 23.08
N HIS A 64 6.31 3.78 23.85
CA HIS A 64 5.42 2.66 24.13
C HIS A 64 5.76 2.07 25.51
N ARG A 65 4.89 1.19 26.01
CA ARG A 65 5.16 0.42 27.23
C ARG A 65 6.41 -0.44 27.05
N GLN A 66 7.19 -0.64 28.10
CA GLN A 66 8.35 -1.55 28.04
C GLN A 66 7.88 -3.00 27.80
N GLY A 67 8.64 -3.72 26.98
CA GLY A 67 8.37 -5.13 26.65
C GLY A 67 7.59 -5.33 25.36
N LEU A 68 7.03 -6.54 25.22
CA LEU A 68 6.32 -6.99 24.01
C LEU A 68 4.96 -6.29 23.85
N LEU A 69 4.70 -5.74 22.67
CA LEU A 69 3.44 -5.09 22.33
C LEU A 69 2.49 -6.09 21.67
N LYS A 70 1.20 -6.01 21.98
CA LYS A 70 0.14 -6.85 21.43
C LYS A 70 -0.72 -6.04 20.47
N ALA A 71 -0.86 -6.56 19.26
CA ALA A 71 -1.81 -6.05 18.29
C ALA A 71 -3.24 -6.06 18.86
N GLY A 72 -4.00 -5.01 18.60
CA GLY A 72 -5.39 -4.83 19.02
C GLY A 72 -5.62 -4.40 20.48
N GLU A 73 -4.59 -4.37 21.31
CA GLU A 73 -4.68 -3.98 22.72
C GLU A 73 -3.77 -2.78 23.03
N ASP A 74 -2.51 -2.87 22.61
CA ASP A 74 -1.51 -1.88 22.99
C ASP A 74 -1.50 -0.65 22.09
N LYS A 75 -0.99 0.43 22.67
CA LYS A 75 -0.88 1.74 22.04
C LYS A 75 0.56 2.20 21.95
N ILE A 76 0.85 2.91 20.86
CA ILE A 76 2.12 3.55 20.61
C ILE A 76 1.86 5.04 20.44
N THR A 77 2.58 5.85 21.21
CA THR A 77 2.56 7.30 21.08
C THR A 77 3.63 7.72 20.09
N VAL A 78 3.18 8.22 18.94
CA VAL A 78 4.05 8.67 17.87
C VAL A 78 4.08 10.19 17.86
N ARG A 79 5.28 10.77 17.79
CA ARG A 79 5.47 12.21 17.67
C ARG A 79 6.31 12.50 16.45
N TRP A 80 5.92 13.50 15.67
CA TRP A 80 6.67 13.93 14.50
C TRP A 80 6.66 15.44 14.37
N GLY A 81 7.66 15.96 13.67
CA GLY A 81 7.75 17.38 13.34
C GLY A 81 8.98 17.67 12.49
N LEU A 82 9.03 18.88 11.92
CA LEU A 82 10.20 19.34 11.19
C LEU A 82 11.37 19.55 12.16
N ASN A 83 12.57 19.12 11.79
CA ASN A 83 13.75 19.45 12.57
C ASN A 83 14.04 20.96 12.47
N GLN A 84 14.04 21.65 13.61
CA GLN A 84 14.22 23.10 13.70
C GLN A 84 15.64 23.57 13.35
N SER A 85 16.58 22.65 13.16
CA SER A 85 17.92 22.98 12.64
C SER A 85 17.93 23.33 11.14
N PHE A 86 16.87 23.02 10.39
CA PHE A 86 16.77 23.40 8.98
C PHE A 86 16.31 24.85 8.80
N PRO A 87 16.69 25.51 7.69
CA PRO A 87 16.24 26.87 7.42
C PRO A 87 14.73 26.93 7.20
N ALA A 88 14.14 28.08 7.57
CA ALA A 88 12.73 28.36 7.33
C ALA A 88 12.37 28.21 5.85
N GLY A 89 11.24 27.53 5.55
CA GLY A 89 10.77 27.29 4.19
C GLY A 89 11.22 25.96 3.58
N THR A 90 12.00 25.15 4.32
CA THR A 90 12.35 23.77 3.91
C THR A 90 11.12 22.88 3.72
N ASP A 91 10.05 23.18 4.45
CA ASP A 91 8.74 22.51 4.43
C ASP A 91 7.74 23.14 3.45
N SER A 92 8.15 24.08 2.59
CA SER A 92 7.27 24.80 1.67
C SER A 92 6.48 23.87 0.72
N SER A 93 7.08 22.76 0.31
CA SER A 93 6.45 21.74 -0.52
C SER A 93 5.54 20.79 0.27
N TYR A 94 5.61 20.76 1.60
CA TYR A 94 4.88 19.77 2.41
C TYR A 94 3.41 20.14 2.52
N LYS A 95 2.54 19.26 2.04
CA LYS A 95 1.07 19.42 2.11
C LYS A 95 0.44 18.40 3.03
N THR A 96 0.93 17.16 3.00
CA THR A 96 0.36 16.04 3.76
C THR A 96 1.47 15.29 4.48
N ILE A 97 1.21 14.84 5.72
CA ILE A 97 2.07 13.89 6.42
C ILE A 97 1.43 12.52 6.38
N LYS A 98 2.23 11.52 6.01
CA LYS A 98 1.89 10.09 6.05
C LYS A 98 2.84 9.39 7.02
N VAL A 99 2.31 8.88 8.13
CA VAL A 99 3.08 8.10 9.10
C VAL A 99 2.76 6.63 8.90
N GLN A 100 3.79 5.79 8.85
CA GLN A 100 3.68 4.36 8.57
C GLN A 100 4.55 3.53 9.52
N LEU A 101 4.08 2.32 9.77
CA LEU A 101 4.82 1.28 10.47
C LEU A 101 5.63 0.45 9.47
N CYS A 102 6.89 0.22 9.78
CA CYS A 102 7.87 -0.33 8.87
C CYS A 102 8.63 -1.52 9.49
N TYR A 103 8.88 -2.57 8.71
CA TYR A 103 9.63 -3.74 9.17
C TYR A 103 11.11 -3.43 9.39
N ALA A 104 11.63 -3.77 10.56
CA ALA A 104 13.06 -3.71 10.83
C ALA A 104 13.82 -4.79 10.02
N PRO A 105 15.10 -4.59 9.67
CA PRO A 105 15.87 -5.54 8.84
C PRO A 105 15.84 -6.98 9.34
N ILE A 106 15.87 -7.18 10.66
CA ILE A 106 15.77 -8.52 11.29
C ILE A 106 14.48 -9.27 10.93
N SER A 107 13.39 -8.55 10.68
CA SER A 107 12.10 -9.11 10.29
C SER A 107 11.88 -9.21 8.78
N GLN A 108 12.87 -8.81 7.97
CA GLN A 108 12.84 -8.87 6.50
C GLN A 108 13.55 -10.11 5.91
N VAL A 109 14.41 -10.77 6.70
CA VAL A 109 15.19 -11.95 6.26
C VAL A 109 14.26 -13.05 5.75
N ASP A 110 14.53 -13.56 4.56
CA ASP A 110 13.75 -14.61 3.85
C ASP A 110 12.26 -14.29 3.62
N ARG A 111 11.87 -13.01 3.74
CA ARG A 111 10.50 -12.54 3.51
C ARG A 111 10.47 -11.52 2.39
N ALA A 112 10.46 -11.99 1.14
CA ALA A 112 10.41 -11.13 -0.06
C ALA A 112 9.25 -10.11 -0.05
N TRP A 113 8.15 -10.43 0.63
CA TRP A 113 7.00 -9.53 0.79
C TRP A 113 7.22 -8.39 1.80
N ARG A 114 8.35 -8.35 2.52
CA ARG A 114 8.79 -7.28 3.44
C ARG A 114 10.06 -6.58 2.98
N LYS A 115 10.52 -6.86 1.76
CA LYS A 115 11.82 -6.42 1.24
C LYS A 115 11.88 -4.89 1.11
N THR A 116 12.99 -4.31 1.55
CA THR A 116 13.34 -2.91 1.26
C THR A 116 13.77 -2.77 -0.20
N GLU A 117 13.21 -1.79 -0.90
CA GLU A 117 13.60 -1.41 -2.27
C GLU A 117 13.80 0.11 -2.33
N ASP A 118 14.69 0.59 -3.20
CA ASP A 118 14.94 2.04 -3.30
C ASP A 118 13.77 2.76 -3.99
N HIS A 119 13.15 2.12 -4.98
CA HIS A 119 11.95 2.66 -5.60
C HIS A 119 10.76 2.55 -4.64
N LEU A 120 10.20 3.69 -4.22
CA LEU A 120 9.14 3.74 -3.20
C LEU A 120 7.89 2.94 -3.60
N ASN A 121 7.53 2.95 -4.88
CA ASN A 121 6.40 2.16 -5.40
C ASN A 121 6.59 0.64 -5.28
N LYS A 122 7.84 0.18 -5.12
CA LYS A 122 8.19 -1.23 -4.94
C LYS A 122 8.63 -1.54 -3.51
N ASP A 123 8.81 -0.53 -2.65
CA ASP A 123 9.25 -0.71 -1.27
C ASP A 123 8.12 -1.33 -0.45
N LYS A 124 8.39 -2.53 0.09
CA LYS A 124 7.45 -3.25 0.97
C LYS A 124 7.84 -3.13 2.43
N THR A 125 8.76 -2.24 2.77
CA THR A 125 9.20 -2.03 4.15
C THR A 125 8.08 -1.46 5.01
N CYS A 126 7.37 -0.45 4.50
CA CYS A 126 6.37 0.32 5.24
C CYS A 126 4.96 0.06 4.69
N GLN A 127 4.25 -0.91 5.27
CA GLN A 127 2.97 -1.38 4.74
C GLN A 127 1.76 -0.87 5.52
N PHE A 128 1.90 -0.66 6.84
CA PHE A 128 0.76 -0.29 7.68
C PHE A 128 0.72 1.22 7.85
N LYS A 129 -0.42 1.83 7.53
CA LYS A 129 -0.64 3.26 7.67
C LYS A 129 -1.11 3.55 9.10
N ILE A 130 -0.37 4.41 9.80
CA ILE A 130 -0.74 4.89 11.13
C ILE A 130 -1.68 6.11 10.99
N VAL A 131 -1.27 7.09 10.18
CA VAL A 131 -2.08 8.28 9.89
C VAL A 131 -1.68 8.90 8.56
N LYS A 132 -2.65 9.51 7.86
CA LYS A 132 -2.41 10.44 6.75
C LYS A 132 -3.27 11.67 7.01
N LYS A 133 -2.67 12.84 7.16
CA LYS A 133 -3.39 14.09 7.46
C LYS A 133 -2.63 15.32 6.94
N PRO A 134 -3.29 16.48 6.81
CA PRO A 134 -2.64 17.72 6.38
C PRO A 134 -1.44 18.06 7.27
N TYR A 135 -0.36 18.53 6.64
CA TYR A 135 0.83 18.97 7.34
C TYR A 135 0.58 20.32 8.03
N ILE A 136 1.06 20.43 9.27
CA ILE A 136 1.20 21.69 9.98
C ILE A 136 2.64 21.82 10.47
N ASN A 137 3.18 23.03 10.43
CA ASN A 137 4.53 23.32 10.92
C ASN A 137 4.57 23.44 12.46
N VAL A 138 4.11 22.39 13.14
CA VAL A 138 4.15 22.24 14.60
C VAL A 138 4.47 20.78 14.91
N ASN A 139 5.12 20.52 16.03
CA ASN A 139 5.33 19.16 16.52
C ASN A 139 3.99 18.53 16.92
N GLU A 140 3.64 17.44 16.27
CA GLU A 140 2.39 16.74 16.52
C GLU A 140 2.63 15.45 17.29
N THR A 141 1.62 15.04 18.04
CA THR A 141 1.62 13.80 18.81
C THR A 141 0.30 13.07 18.57
N LEU A 142 0.38 11.78 18.31
CA LEU A 142 -0.76 10.91 18.11
C LEU A 142 -0.56 9.62 18.88
N GLU A 143 -1.59 9.23 19.63
CA GLU A 143 -1.68 7.91 20.20
C GLU A 143 -2.37 6.98 19.20
N TRP A 144 -1.68 5.93 18.77
CA TRP A 144 -2.20 4.94 17.83
C TRP A 144 -2.29 3.58 18.49
N THR A 145 -3.48 2.98 18.45
CA THR A 145 -3.68 1.58 18.85
C THR A 145 -3.20 0.67 17.72
N ILE A 146 -2.36 -0.31 18.06
CA ILE A 146 -1.84 -1.26 17.08
C ILE A 146 -3.01 -2.03 16.48
N GLU A 147 -3.15 -2.01 15.16
CA GLU A 147 -4.24 -2.71 14.47
C GLU A 147 -4.08 -4.23 14.56
N ARG A 148 -5.21 -4.95 14.51
CA ARG A 148 -5.25 -6.41 14.73
C ARG A 148 -4.59 -7.22 13.61
N ASP A 149 -4.48 -6.63 12.43
CA ASP A 149 -3.88 -7.20 11.22
C ASP A 149 -2.35 -7.06 11.18
N VAL A 150 -1.76 -6.32 12.13
CA VAL A 150 -0.31 -6.19 12.25
C VAL A 150 0.30 -7.53 12.67
N PRO A 151 1.19 -8.13 11.84
CA PRO A 151 1.74 -9.44 12.10
C PRO A 151 2.87 -9.39 13.14
N THR A 152 3.22 -10.55 13.70
CA THR A 152 4.34 -10.67 14.64
C THR A 152 5.66 -10.34 13.93
N ALA A 153 6.33 -9.27 14.38
CA ALA A 153 7.60 -8.81 13.85
C ALA A 153 8.20 -7.68 14.70
N THR A 154 9.44 -7.33 14.39
CA THR A 154 10.13 -6.13 14.87
C THR A 154 9.92 -4.99 13.88
N PHE A 155 9.54 -3.82 14.41
CA PHE A 155 9.16 -2.65 13.63
C PHE A 155 9.90 -1.39 14.07
N PHE A 156 9.83 -0.39 13.19
CA PHE A 156 10.16 1.01 13.43
C PHE A 156 9.10 1.89 12.75
N ILE A 157 9.08 3.18 13.05
CA ILE A 157 8.11 4.13 12.47
C ILE A 157 8.83 5.10 11.54
N ARG A 158 8.21 5.34 10.39
CA ARG A 158 8.65 6.33 9.40
C ARG A 158 7.52 7.28 9.08
N ALA A 159 7.83 8.56 9.03
CA ALA A 159 6.95 9.60 8.52
C ALA A 159 7.48 10.06 7.15
N TYR A 160 6.56 10.35 6.24
CA TYR A 160 6.80 10.95 4.95
C TYR A 160 6.05 12.27 4.87
N ALA A 161 6.72 13.29 4.32
CA ALA A 161 6.07 14.50 3.85
C ALA A 161 5.75 14.33 2.36
N LEU A 162 4.51 14.64 2.01
CA LEU A 162 3.97 14.54 0.67
C LEU A 162 3.66 15.94 0.14
N ASP A 163 3.85 16.15 -1.15
CA ASP A 163 3.47 17.36 -1.85
C ASP A 163 1.97 17.38 -2.25
N SER A 164 1.57 18.32 -3.11
CA SER A 164 0.20 18.44 -3.61
C SER A 164 -0.22 17.28 -4.51
N ASP A 165 0.74 16.59 -5.11
CA ASP A 165 0.52 15.46 -6.02
C ASP A 165 0.62 14.12 -5.27
N ASP A 166 0.62 14.15 -3.93
CA ASP A 166 0.77 13.01 -3.03
C ASP A 166 2.12 12.27 -3.17
N HIS A 167 3.14 12.91 -3.75
CA HIS A 167 4.47 12.38 -3.90
C HIS A 167 5.32 12.61 -2.65
N GLU A 168 6.05 11.58 -2.20
CA GLU A 168 6.99 11.75 -1.10
C GLU A 168 8.13 12.69 -1.49
N VAL A 169 8.33 13.75 -0.71
CA VAL A 169 9.39 14.76 -0.93
C VAL A 169 10.42 14.78 0.20
N ALA A 170 10.04 14.31 1.38
CA ALA A 170 10.95 14.16 2.51
C ALA A 170 10.49 13.05 3.46
N TYR A 171 11.39 12.63 4.35
CA TYR A 171 11.08 11.61 5.34
C TYR A 171 11.72 11.89 6.71
N GLY A 172 11.26 11.11 7.68
CA GLY A 172 11.87 10.98 9.00
C GLY A 172 11.58 9.58 9.54
N GLN A 173 12.44 9.08 10.41
CA GLN A 173 12.23 7.79 11.05
C GLN A 173 12.80 7.82 12.47
N ASN A 174 12.25 6.99 13.36
CA ASN A 174 12.66 6.92 14.76
C ASN A 174 13.96 6.12 14.98
N THR A 175 14.44 5.44 13.94
CA THR A 175 15.63 4.59 13.97
C THR A 175 16.84 5.24 13.28
N ASP A 176 18.04 4.72 13.53
CA ASP A 176 19.29 5.14 12.91
C ASP A 176 19.38 4.73 11.43
N ALA A 177 20.42 5.16 10.73
CA ALA A 177 20.63 4.82 9.32
C ALA A 177 20.78 3.30 9.10
N GLN A 178 21.34 2.58 10.06
CA GLN A 178 21.47 1.11 9.99
C GLN A 178 20.22 0.38 10.47
N LYS A 179 19.18 1.10 10.92
CA LYS A 179 17.90 0.56 11.41
C LYS A 179 18.08 -0.47 12.56
N LYS A 180 18.94 -0.16 13.54
CA LYS A 180 19.28 -1.02 14.69
C LYS A 180 18.78 -0.50 16.04
N THR A 181 18.48 0.79 16.13
CA THR A 181 18.09 1.47 17.36
C THR A 181 16.60 1.81 17.39
N ASN A 182 16.01 1.95 18.58
CA ASN A 182 14.58 2.30 18.76
C ASN A 182 13.60 1.39 18.01
N LEU A 183 13.94 0.11 17.94
CA LEU A 183 13.08 -0.93 17.40
C LEU A 183 12.17 -1.47 18.51
N PHE A 184 10.98 -1.91 18.14
CA PHE A 184 10.05 -2.52 19.07
C PHE A 184 9.38 -3.75 18.44
N GLU A 185 9.05 -4.73 19.26
CA GLU A 185 8.44 -5.97 18.83
C GLU A 185 6.92 -5.92 19.05
N ILE A 186 6.19 -6.27 18.00
CA ILE A 186 4.74 -6.45 18.04
C ILE A 186 4.46 -7.94 17.87
N GLN A 187 3.58 -8.44 18.71
CA GLN A 187 2.97 -9.76 18.62
C GLN A 187 1.58 -9.61 18.02
N ALA A 188 1.31 -10.33 16.93
CA ALA A 188 0.00 -10.40 16.33
C ALA A 188 -1.02 -11.05 17.26
N ILE A 189 -2.29 -10.74 17.03
CA ILE A 189 -3.36 -11.59 17.54
C ILE A 189 -3.28 -12.92 16.79
N THR A 190 -3.08 -14.01 17.50
CA THR A 190 -3.11 -15.33 16.91
C THR A 190 -4.51 -15.59 16.38
N GLY A 191 -4.67 -15.66 15.05
CA GLY A 191 -5.92 -16.14 14.41
C GLY A 191 -6.23 -17.61 14.69
N ARG A 192 -5.34 -18.32 15.40
CA ARG A 192 -5.55 -19.64 15.95
C ARG A 192 -6.53 -19.55 17.13
N HIS A 193 -7.82 -19.49 16.82
CA HIS A 193 -8.86 -19.60 17.83
C HIS A 193 -8.73 -20.97 18.50
N VAL A 194 -8.80 -21.00 19.84
CA VAL A 194 -8.80 -22.25 20.64
C VAL A 194 -9.86 -23.23 20.14
N SER A 195 -10.98 -22.71 19.62
CA SER A 195 -12.04 -23.51 18.99
C SER A 195 -11.54 -24.32 17.78
N LEU A 196 -10.69 -23.75 16.93
CA LEU A 196 -10.14 -24.43 15.76
C LEU A 196 -9.19 -25.54 16.18
N ASP A 197 -8.38 -25.30 17.22
CA ASP A 197 -7.53 -26.34 17.80
C ASP A 197 -8.35 -27.50 18.38
N ILE A 198 -9.37 -27.20 19.18
CA ILE A 198 -10.27 -28.22 19.74
C ILE A 198 -10.96 -29.02 18.62
N ALA A 199 -11.52 -28.34 17.61
CA ALA A 199 -12.16 -28.99 16.49
C ALA A 199 -11.19 -29.92 15.73
N SER A 200 -9.95 -29.49 15.51
CA SER A 200 -8.92 -30.29 14.85
C SER A 200 -8.61 -31.59 15.63
N VAL A 201 -8.54 -31.52 16.96
CA VAL A 201 -8.32 -32.68 17.82
C VAL A 201 -9.51 -33.63 17.77
N CYS A 202 -10.74 -33.11 17.89
CA CYS A 202 -11.96 -33.91 17.81
C CYS A 202 -12.10 -34.65 16.48
N PHE A 203 -11.91 -33.96 15.34
CA PHE A 203 -11.99 -34.57 14.02
C PHE A 203 -10.88 -35.60 13.79
N SER A 204 -9.67 -35.36 14.32
CA SER A 204 -8.56 -36.31 14.25
C SER A 204 -8.86 -37.59 15.06
N ALA A 205 -9.41 -37.46 16.26
CA ALA A 205 -9.81 -38.61 17.07
C ALA A 205 -10.96 -39.38 16.42
N PHE A 206 -11.97 -38.67 15.89
CA PHE A 206 -13.11 -39.29 15.21
C PHE A 206 -12.69 -40.10 13.99
N SER A 207 -11.74 -39.60 13.19
CA SER A 207 -11.25 -40.34 12.01
C SER A 207 -10.61 -41.67 12.40
N VAL A 208 -9.71 -41.68 13.40
CA VAL A 208 -9.05 -42.90 13.89
C VAL A 208 -10.05 -43.90 14.47
N VAL A 209 -10.99 -43.43 15.29
CA VAL A 209 -12.03 -44.27 15.89
C VAL A 209 -12.95 -44.85 14.82
N SER A 210 -13.37 -44.06 13.84
CA SER A 210 -14.23 -44.52 12.74
C SER A 210 -13.54 -45.61 11.90
N LEU A 211 -12.24 -45.45 11.64
CA LEU A 211 -11.43 -46.44 10.90
C LEU A 211 -11.28 -47.75 11.70
N MET A 212 -10.98 -47.66 12.99
CA MET A 212 -10.92 -48.85 13.87
C MET A 212 -12.28 -49.55 13.96
N GLY A 213 -13.37 -48.77 14.09
CA GLY A 213 -14.74 -49.30 14.09
C GLY A 213 -15.08 -50.04 12.80
N PHE A 214 -14.69 -49.49 11.65
CA PHE A 214 -14.87 -50.13 10.34
C PHE A 214 -14.14 -51.47 10.27
N PHE A 215 -12.85 -51.52 10.63
CA PHE A 215 -12.08 -52.78 10.64
C PHE A 215 -12.65 -53.82 11.60
N PHE A 216 -13.17 -53.40 12.75
CA PHE A 216 -13.79 -54.31 13.70
C PHE A 216 -15.10 -54.90 13.19
N MET A 217 -15.94 -54.07 12.56
CA MET A 217 -17.18 -54.53 11.91
C MET A 217 -16.89 -55.49 10.75
N GLU A 218 -15.87 -55.20 9.95
CA GLU A 218 -15.43 -56.07 8.85
C GLU A 218 -15.00 -57.46 9.38
N LYS A 219 -14.17 -57.50 10.43
CA LYS A 219 -13.79 -58.76 11.09
C LYS A 219 -14.97 -59.54 11.66
N ARG A 220 -15.97 -58.85 12.22
CA ARG A 220 -17.19 -59.49 12.73
C ARG A 220 -18.04 -60.08 11.60
N LYS A 221 -18.18 -59.39 10.47
CA LYS A 221 -18.90 -59.90 9.30
C LYS A 221 -18.20 -61.11 8.68
N ALA A 222 -16.88 -61.06 8.52
CA ALA A 222 -16.09 -62.18 8.00
C ALA A 222 -16.28 -63.47 8.82
N ARG A 223 -16.32 -63.37 10.15
CA ARG A 223 -16.57 -64.53 11.03
C ARG A 223 -17.99 -65.08 10.92
N LYS A 224 -18.99 -64.23 10.65
CA LYS A 224 -20.40 -64.67 10.51
C LYS A 224 -20.70 -65.33 9.16
N SER A 225 -19.90 -65.07 8.12
CA SER A 225 -20.09 -65.68 6.79
C SER A 225 -19.39 -67.03 6.62
N GLN A 226 -18.53 -67.45 7.57
CA GLN A 226 -17.87 -68.77 7.57
C GLN A 226 -18.64 -69.83 8.39
N GLN A 227 -19.83 -69.50 8.90
CA GLN A 227 -20.69 -70.38 9.68
C GLN A 227 -21.98 -70.63 8.91
#